data_AF-A0AAV1CD16-F1
#
_entry.id   AF-A0AAV1CD16-F1
#
_cell.length_a   1.000
_cell.length_b   1.000
_cell.length_c   1.000
_cell.angle_alpha   90.00
_cell.angle_beta   90.00
_cell.angle_gamma   90.00
#
_symmetry.space_group_name_H-M   'P 1'
#
loop_
_entity.id
_entity.type
_entity.pdbx_description
1 polymer ?
#
loop_
_entity_poly.entity_id
_entity_poly.type
_entity_poly.pdbx_seq_one_letter_code
_entity_poly.pdbx_strand_id
1 'polypeptide(L)'
;MQSLQQKASVWSGVDTQDAFAIDETNLYEKLGLPAFVNLSTDFYNRVYSDDEEWFRSIFASSNKEDAIQNQYEFFVQRMGGPPLFSQRRGHPALIGRHRPFPVTHRAAERWLHHMQQALDSSSDIDSDSKTKMMNFFR
;
A
#
# COMPACT_ATOMS: atom_id res chain seq x y z
N MET A 1 -28.06 2.74 -2.86
CA MET A 1 -26.94 2.38 -1.95
C MET A 1 -25.66 2.95 -2.53
N GLN A 2 -24.81 3.61 -1.73
CA GLN A 2 -23.51 4.12 -2.19
C GLN A 2 -22.56 2.96 -2.54
N SER A 3 -21.76 3.13 -3.58
CA SER A 3 -20.70 2.17 -3.96
C SER A 3 -19.57 2.16 -2.93
N LEU A 4 -18.74 1.12 -2.93
CA LEU A 4 -17.58 1.05 -2.03
C LEU A 4 -16.57 2.18 -2.31
N GLN A 5 -16.37 2.54 -3.57
CA GLN A 5 -15.48 3.64 -3.97
C GLN A 5 -16.00 4.99 -3.47
N GLN A 6 -17.32 5.23 -3.56
CA GLN A 6 -17.92 6.45 -3.02
C GLN A 6 -17.74 6.57 -1.50
N LYS A 7 -17.89 5.45 -0.77
CA LYS A 7 -17.63 5.44 0.67
C LYS A 7 -16.16 5.70 1.00
N ALA A 8 -15.24 5.09 0.26
CA ALA A 8 -13.82 5.29 0.42
C ALA A 8 -13.46 6.77 0.26
N SER A 9 -13.92 7.40 -0.83
CA SER A 9 -13.67 8.81 -1.11
C SER A 9 -14.21 9.75 -0.01
N VAL A 10 -15.43 9.49 0.49
CA VAL A 10 -16.00 10.28 1.59
C VAL A 10 -15.19 10.15 2.88
N TRP A 11 -14.66 8.96 3.18
CA TRP A 11 -13.91 8.71 4.41
C TRP A 11 -12.45 9.15 4.34
N SER A 12 -11.81 8.98 3.19
CA SER A 12 -10.40 9.31 2.99
C SER A 12 -10.17 10.78 2.63
N GLY A 13 -11.20 11.45 2.13
CA GLY A 13 -11.10 12.80 1.58
C GLY A 13 -10.35 12.87 0.26
N VAL A 14 -10.09 11.71 -0.38
CA VAL A 14 -9.43 11.61 -1.69
C VAL A 14 -10.48 11.28 -2.74
N ASP A 15 -10.54 12.09 -3.79
CA ASP A 15 -11.41 11.79 -4.93
C ASP A 15 -10.91 10.54 -5.65
N THR A 16 -11.85 9.74 -6.19
CA THR A 16 -11.49 8.50 -6.90
C THR A 16 -10.55 8.78 -8.09
N GLN A 17 -10.65 9.95 -8.73
CA GLN A 17 -9.76 10.34 -9.81
C GLN A 17 -8.32 10.53 -9.31
N ASP A 18 -8.14 11.23 -8.19
CA ASP A 18 -6.83 11.46 -7.58
C ASP A 18 -6.18 10.16 -7.09
N ALA A 19 -6.98 9.24 -6.54
CA ALA A 19 -6.50 7.92 -6.12
C ALA A 19 -5.98 7.08 -7.30
N PHE A 20 -6.51 7.30 -8.51
CA PHE A 20 -6.09 6.59 -9.72
C PHE A 20 -5.20 7.43 -10.65
N ALA A 21 -4.73 8.60 -10.22
CA ALA A 21 -3.74 9.40 -10.96
C ALA A 21 -2.39 8.66 -11.13
N ILE A 22 -2.17 7.57 -10.37
CA ILE A 22 -1.08 6.61 -10.61
C ILE A 22 -1.11 5.99 -12.02
N ASP A 23 -2.25 6.03 -12.73
CA ASP A 23 -2.41 5.48 -14.08
C ASP A 23 -2.00 6.47 -15.19
N GLU A 24 -1.75 7.73 -14.85
CA GLU A 24 -1.32 8.76 -15.82
C GLU A 24 0.16 8.62 -16.23
N THR A 25 0.93 7.84 -15.49
CA THR A 25 2.36 7.61 -15.74
C THR A 25 2.74 6.21 -15.31
N ASN A 26 3.60 5.53 -16.06
CA ASN A 26 4.15 4.26 -15.62
C ASN A 26 5.17 4.51 -14.48
N LEU A 27 4.70 4.47 -13.22
CA LEU A 27 5.55 4.69 -12.05
C LEU A 27 6.61 3.61 -11.90
N TYR A 28 6.35 2.38 -12.35
CA TYR A 28 7.36 1.33 -12.36
C TYR A 28 8.53 1.66 -13.29
N GLU A 29 8.26 2.13 -14.51
CA GLU A 29 9.31 2.58 -15.43
C GLU A 29 10.09 3.78 -14.87
N LYS A 30 9.40 4.69 -14.16
CA LYS A 30 10.00 5.88 -13.56
C LYS A 30 10.91 5.57 -12.36
N LEU A 31 10.47 4.68 -11.48
CA LEU A 31 11.09 4.45 -10.17
C LEU A 31 11.95 3.17 -10.11
N GLY A 32 11.65 2.19 -10.97
CA GLY A 32 12.29 0.88 -11.00
C GLY A 32 11.91 -0.02 -9.83
N LEU A 33 12.19 -1.32 -9.97
CA LEU A 33 11.90 -2.34 -8.96
C LEU A 33 12.49 -2.03 -7.56
N PRO A 34 13.75 -1.56 -7.42
CA PRO A 34 14.34 -1.32 -6.10
C PRO A 34 13.53 -0.35 -5.23
N ALA A 35 12.92 0.68 -5.80
CA ALA A 35 12.12 1.66 -5.06
C ALA A 35 10.92 1.00 -4.34
N PHE A 36 10.22 0.07 -5.00
CA PHE A 36 9.07 -0.63 -4.42
C PHE A 36 9.48 -1.64 -3.34
N VAL A 37 10.60 -2.34 -3.57
CA VAL A 37 11.16 -3.29 -2.60
C VAL A 37 11.61 -2.54 -1.34
N ASN A 38 12.36 -1.45 -1.50
CA ASN A 38 12.84 -0.62 -0.40
C ASN A 38 11.68 0.00 0.37
N LEU A 39 10.68 0.57 -0.33
CA LEU A 39 9.49 1.15 0.29
C LEU A 39 8.74 0.13 1.15
N SER A 40 8.45 -1.05 0.59
CA SER A 40 7.70 -2.09 1.31
C SER A 40 8.51 -2.65 2.49
N THR A 41 9.84 -2.72 2.35
CA THR A 41 10.75 -3.15 3.41
C THR A 41 10.76 -2.14 4.57
N ASP A 42 10.92 -0.84 4.29
CA ASP A 42 10.87 0.19 5.34
C ASP A 42 9.47 0.25 6.00
N PHE A 43 8.42 0.19 5.19
CA PHE A 43 7.04 0.12 5.68
C PHE A 43 6.85 -1.03 6.68
N TYR A 44 7.21 -2.26 6.34
CA TYR A 44 7.03 -3.39 7.25
C TYR A 44 8.06 -3.42 8.39
N ASN A 45 9.23 -2.80 8.25
CA ASN A 45 10.11 -2.57 9.40
C ASN A 45 9.35 -1.79 10.48
N ARG A 46 8.70 -0.69 10.10
CA ARG A 46 7.91 0.16 11.00
C ARG A 46 6.68 -0.55 11.57
N VAL A 47 5.94 -1.28 10.75
CA VAL A 47 4.76 -2.05 11.19
C VAL A 47 5.13 -3.10 12.23
N TYR A 48 6.19 -3.89 11.98
CA TYR A 48 6.59 -4.95 12.90
C TYR A 48 7.30 -4.43 14.15
N SER A 49 7.83 -3.20 14.13
CA SER A 49 8.37 -2.50 15.30
C SER A 49 7.38 -1.53 15.96
N ASP A 50 6.10 -1.57 15.59
CA ASP A 50 5.10 -0.67 16.16
C ASP A 50 4.88 -0.97 17.66
N ASP A 51 5.03 0.07 18.49
CA ASP A 51 4.79 0.02 19.93
C ASP A 51 3.31 -0.22 20.28
N GLU A 52 2.40 0.11 19.36
CA GLU A 52 0.96 -0.07 19.52
C GLU A 52 0.57 -1.55 19.29
N GLU A 53 0.50 -2.34 20.37
CA GLU A 53 0.19 -3.77 20.31
C GLU A 53 -1.11 -4.10 19.56
N TRP A 54 -2.15 -3.27 19.69
CA TRP A 54 -3.43 -3.48 18.97
C TRP A 54 -3.27 -3.44 17.44
N PHE A 55 -2.28 -2.70 16.93
CA PHE A 55 -2.00 -2.64 15.49
C PHE A 55 -1.00 -3.73 15.10
N ARG A 56 0.11 -3.87 15.84
CA ARG A 56 1.14 -4.87 15.55
C ARG A 56 0.59 -6.30 15.57
N SER A 57 -0.33 -6.60 16.49
CA SER A 57 -0.99 -7.92 16.60
C SER A 57 -1.81 -8.31 15.37
N ILE A 58 -2.27 -7.36 14.55
CA ILE A 58 -2.95 -7.66 13.27
C ILE A 58 -2.04 -8.48 12.35
N PHE A 59 -0.73 -8.26 12.44
CA PHE A 59 0.28 -8.90 11.59
C PHE A 59 0.93 -10.13 12.25
N ALA A 60 0.55 -10.50 13.48
CA ALA A 60 1.22 -11.53 14.26
C ALA A 60 1.21 -12.93 13.60
N SER A 61 0.18 -13.23 12.80
CA SER A 61 0.08 -14.49 12.06
C SER A 61 0.76 -14.45 10.68
N SER A 62 1.40 -13.35 10.32
CA SER A 62 2.06 -13.17 9.03
C SER A 62 3.58 -13.13 9.20
N ASN A 63 4.29 -13.90 8.37
CA ASN A 63 5.73 -13.74 8.23
C ASN A 63 6.01 -12.38 7.56
N LYS A 64 6.99 -11.65 8.08
CA LYS A 64 7.32 -10.29 7.65
C LYS A 64 7.85 -10.26 6.22
N GLU A 65 8.74 -11.18 5.89
CA GLU A 65 9.36 -11.28 4.57
C GLU A 65 8.30 -11.60 3.50
N ASP A 66 7.36 -12.50 3.81
CA ASP A 66 6.21 -12.78 2.95
C ASP A 66 5.32 -11.55 2.77
N ALA A 67 5.06 -10.79 3.84
CA ALA A 67 4.24 -9.60 3.79
C ALA A 67 4.87 -8.51 2.92
N ILE A 68 6.19 -8.30 3.05
CA ILE A 68 7.00 -7.43 2.18
C ILE A 68 6.86 -7.87 0.73
N GLN A 69 7.06 -9.16 0.44
CA GLN A 69 6.95 -9.70 -0.91
C GLN A 69 5.56 -9.48 -1.51
N ASN A 70 4.51 -9.78 -0.75
CA ASN A 70 3.14 -9.61 -1.20
C ASN A 70 2.84 -8.15 -1.57
N GLN A 71 3.35 -7.20 -0.78
CA GLN A 71 3.08 -5.78 -0.98
C GLN A 71 3.83 -5.23 -2.20
N TYR A 72 5.15 -5.42 -2.30
CA TYR A 72 5.89 -4.84 -3.43
C TYR A 72 5.47 -5.48 -4.75
N GLU A 73 5.19 -6.80 -4.79
CA GLU A 73 4.74 -7.44 -6.03
C GLU A 73 3.39 -6.90 -6.48
N PHE A 74 2.48 -6.60 -5.54
CA PHE A 74 1.20 -5.97 -5.86
C PHE A 74 1.41 -4.54 -6.38
N PHE A 75 2.26 -3.74 -5.74
CA PHE A 75 2.54 -2.37 -6.18
C PHE A 75 3.21 -2.34 -7.55
N VAL A 76 4.24 -3.17 -7.77
CA VAL A 76 4.90 -3.33 -9.06
C VAL A 76 3.87 -3.65 -10.14
N GLN A 77 3.02 -4.65 -9.92
CA GLN A 77 1.98 -5.01 -10.87
C GLN A 77 0.96 -3.88 -11.09
N ARG A 78 0.53 -3.19 -10.02
CA ARG A 78 -0.52 -2.16 -10.11
C ARG A 78 -0.01 -0.88 -10.76
N MET A 79 1.28 -0.58 -10.63
CA MET A 79 1.87 0.70 -11.02
C MET A 79 2.72 0.61 -12.30
N GLY A 80 2.41 -0.36 -13.17
CA GLY A 80 2.93 -0.43 -14.55
C GLY A 80 4.06 -1.44 -14.79
N GLY A 81 4.44 -2.23 -13.78
CA GLY A 81 5.44 -3.28 -13.89
C GLY A 81 4.87 -4.66 -14.26
N PRO A 82 5.73 -5.70 -14.27
CA PRO A 82 5.31 -7.07 -14.56
C PRO A 82 4.31 -7.60 -13.52
N PRO A 83 3.40 -8.52 -13.90
CA PRO A 83 2.33 -9.00 -13.03
C PRO A 83 2.78 -10.07 -12.00
N LEU A 84 3.80 -9.75 -11.22
CA LEU A 84 4.46 -10.68 -10.28
C LEU A 84 3.48 -11.25 -9.25
N PHE A 85 2.61 -10.39 -8.69
CA PHE A 85 1.62 -10.82 -7.69
C PHE A 85 0.65 -11.83 -8.28
N SER A 86 0.07 -11.52 -9.45
CA SER A 86 -0.90 -12.40 -10.10
C SER A 86 -0.29 -13.72 -10.55
N GLN A 87 0.97 -13.71 -11.01
CA GLN A 87 1.68 -14.94 -11.37
C GLN A 87 1.84 -15.89 -10.18
N ARG A 88 2.11 -15.36 -8.97
CA ARG A 88 2.33 -16.17 -7.76
C ARG A 88 1.06 -16.48 -6.99
N ARG A 89 0.12 -15.53 -6.91
CA ARG A 89 -1.03 -15.56 -5.98
C ARG A 89 -2.40 -15.44 -6.64
N GLY A 90 -2.46 -15.25 -7.96
CA GLY A 90 -3.70 -14.94 -8.68
C GLY A 90 -4.23 -13.54 -8.35
N HIS A 91 -5.54 -13.33 -8.50
CA HIS A 91 -6.13 -12.00 -8.35
C HIS A 91 -5.78 -11.30 -7.01
N PRO A 92 -5.49 -9.99 -7.02
CA PRO A 92 -5.25 -9.21 -5.80
C PRO A 92 -6.37 -9.32 -4.77
N ALA A 93 -7.63 -9.19 -5.20
CA ALA A 93 -8.83 -9.42 -4.38
C ALA A 93 -8.73 -8.81 -2.96
N LEU A 94 -8.33 -7.54 -2.87
CA LEU A 94 -7.93 -6.89 -1.60
C LEU A 94 -8.98 -7.03 -0.50
N ILE A 95 -10.26 -6.77 -0.78
CA ILE A 95 -11.35 -6.92 0.20
C ILE A 95 -11.42 -8.36 0.73
N GLY A 96 -11.34 -9.35 -0.16
CA GLY A 96 -11.42 -10.77 0.23
C GLY A 96 -10.22 -11.20 1.07
N ARG A 97 -9.01 -10.77 0.68
CA ARG A 97 -7.76 -11.13 1.39
C ARG A 97 -7.60 -10.42 2.73
N HIS A 98 -8.24 -9.26 2.92
CA HIS A 98 -8.22 -8.52 4.18
C HIS A 98 -9.38 -8.88 5.12
N ARG A 99 -10.34 -9.71 4.69
CA ARG A 99 -11.48 -10.17 5.51
C ARG A 99 -11.09 -10.76 6.88
N PRO A 100 -9.97 -11.49 7.04
CA PRO A 100 -9.56 -12.03 8.34
C PRO A 100 -9.09 -10.97 9.35
N PHE A 101 -8.78 -9.75 8.90
CA PHE A 101 -8.16 -8.73 9.72
C PHE A 101 -9.15 -7.62 10.10
N PRO A 102 -9.04 -7.04 11.31
CA PRO A 102 -9.88 -5.93 11.73
C PRO A 102 -9.43 -4.61 11.09
N VAL A 103 -9.78 -4.39 9.82
CA VAL A 103 -9.49 -3.14 9.09
C VAL A 103 -10.46 -2.03 9.51
N THR A 104 -10.25 -1.52 10.72
CA THR A 104 -10.99 -0.36 11.26
C THR A 104 -10.44 0.95 10.70
N HIS A 105 -11.18 2.05 10.85
CA HIS A 105 -10.68 3.39 10.50
C HIS A 105 -9.36 3.72 11.24
N ARG A 106 -9.28 3.39 12.54
CA ARG A 106 -8.03 3.55 13.31
C ARG A 106 -6.87 2.73 12.74
N ALA A 107 -7.13 1.50 12.29
CA ALA A 107 -6.11 0.65 11.68
C ALA A 107 -5.65 1.21 10.32
N ALA A 108 -6.57 1.74 9.51
CA ALA A 108 -6.24 2.40 8.24
C ALA A 108 -5.33 3.61 8.46
N GLU A 109 -5.66 4.51 9.40
CA GLU A 109 -4.84 5.66 9.72
C GLU A 109 -3.44 5.27 10.23
N ARG A 110 -3.35 4.21 11.06
CA ARG A 110 -2.05 3.72 11.55
C ARG A 110 -1.21 3.09 10.44
N TRP A 111 -1.83 2.38 9.51
CA TRP A 111 -1.17 1.87 8.32
C TRP A 111 -0.64 3.01 7.44
N LEU A 112 -1.47 4.04 7.20
CA LEU A 112 -1.11 5.21 6.40
C LEU A 112 0.01 6.03 7.05
N HIS A 113 0.02 6.13 8.38
CA HIS A 113 1.12 6.75 9.13
C HIS A 113 2.48 6.12 8.81
N HIS A 114 2.57 4.79 8.86
CA HIS A 114 3.81 4.07 8.55
C HIS A 114 4.19 4.19 7.08
N MET A 115 3.21 4.16 6.17
CA MET A 115 3.46 4.32 4.73
C MET A 115 3.93 5.74 4.39
N GLN A 116 3.37 6.77 5.02
CA GLN A 116 3.82 8.15 4.86
C GLN A 116 5.28 8.28 5.30
N GLN A 117 5.64 7.76 6.47
CA GLN A 117 7.03 7.80 6.93
C GLN A 117 7.99 7.05 6.01
N ALA A 118 7.55 5.92 5.42
CA ALA A 118 8.35 5.15 4.48
C ALA A 118 8.51 5.85 3.12
N LEU A 119 7.50 6.59 2.66
CA LEU A 119 7.63 7.47 1.51
C LEU A 119 8.56 8.65 1.83
N ASP A 120 8.39 9.29 2.98
CA ASP A 120 9.20 10.44 3.39
C ASP A 120 10.69 10.10 3.50
N SER A 121 11.01 8.91 4.02
CA SER A 121 12.39 8.40 4.15
C SER A 121 13.04 8.03 2.81
N SER A 122 12.24 7.79 1.77
CA SER A 122 12.74 7.35 0.47
C SER A 122 13.38 8.50 -0.31
N SER A 123 14.62 8.29 -0.75
CA SER A 123 15.35 9.14 -1.71
C SER A 123 15.05 8.82 -3.18
N ASP A 124 14.47 7.64 -3.43
CA ASP A 124 14.31 7.09 -4.78
C ASP A 124 12.97 7.47 -5.42
N ILE A 125 12.07 8.06 -4.64
CA ILE A 125 10.72 8.43 -5.05
C ILE A 125 10.62 9.96 -5.05
N ASP A 126 10.31 10.55 -6.18
CA ASP A 126 10.13 12.00 -6.30
C ASP A 126 8.77 12.46 -5.73
N SER A 127 8.67 13.75 -5.42
CA SER A 127 7.51 14.35 -4.75
C SER A 127 6.18 14.16 -5.48
N ASP A 128 6.17 14.19 -6.82
CA ASP A 128 4.96 13.94 -7.62
C ASP A 128 4.51 12.48 -7.44
N SER A 129 5.46 11.54 -7.55
CA SER A 129 5.19 10.11 -7.32
C SER A 129 4.72 9.83 -5.89
N LYS A 130 5.33 10.45 -4.86
CA LYS A 130 4.90 10.33 -3.46
C LYS A 130 3.44 10.76 -3.28
N THR A 131 3.05 11.87 -3.91
CA THR A 131 1.68 12.40 -3.84
C THR A 131 0.68 11.43 -4.48
N LYS A 132 0.96 10.97 -5.70
CA LYS A 132 0.11 10.01 -6.41
C LYS A 132 -0.03 8.69 -5.64
N MET A 133 1.07 8.17 -5.09
CA MET A 133 1.06 6.93 -4.32
C MET A 133 0.28 7.08 -3.00
N MET A 134 0.47 8.17 -2.26
CA MET A 134 -0.28 8.41 -1.03
C MET A 134 -1.77 8.58 -1.28
N ASN A 135 -2.17 9.25 -2.36
CA ASN A 135 -3.57 9.33 -2.77
C ASN A 135 -4.15 7.94 -3.10
N PHE A 136 -3.40 7.09 -3.79
CA PHE A 136 -3.82 5.71 -4.06
C PHE A 136 -3.97 4.85 -2.80
N PHE A 137 -3.14 5.09 -1.79
CA PHE A 137 -3.17 4.30 -0.55
C PHE A 137 -4.32 4.68 0.41
N ARG A 138 -4.85 5.89 0.29
CA ARG A 138 -5.93 6.45 1.12
C ARG A 138 -7.31 6.03 0.65
#